data_AF-A0A8X7WRT8-F1
#
_entry.id   AF-A0A8X7WRT8-F1
#
_cell.length_a   1.000
_cell.length_b   1.000
_cell.length_c   1.000
_cell.angle_alpha   90.00
_cell.angle_beta   90.00
_cell.angle_gamma   90.00
#
_symmetry.space_group_name_H-M   'P 1'
#
loop_
_entity.id
_entity.type
_entity.pdbx_description
1 polymer ?
#
loop_
_entity_poly.entity_id
_entity_poly.type
_entity_poly.pdbx_seq_one_letter_code
_entity_poly.pdbx_strand_id
1 'polypeptide(L)'
;MISSSGFHYRTSGETPIIHSCFSQREDDLELPADGSTPVSGGIVALGKFDALHVGHRELAIQASRVGTPYLLSFVGMAEVFGWEPRAPIVAKCDRKRVLTSWDSYCGNKAPVEYEIEFASVRHLTPRQFVEKLSKELRVCGVVAGENYRFGYKASGDASELVRLCEEYGIGAYIITSVMDKKQDSEKRDSGDSKDRGQVSSTRVRQALAAGDMSYVSELLGRAHRLILQVNNTGDMQSERRISVPRSSVLNLPPGNGVYNACLVLADDEPSVPCSVVVDSSYIHVETEELLLCNSDLAQEFLSVEFG
;
A
#
# COMPACT_ATOMS: atom_id res chain seq x y z
N MET A 1 35.85 40.50 -54.73
CA MET A 1 35.78 41.51 -53.66
C MET A 1 35.71 40.78 -52.33
N ILE A 2 36.69 41.02 -51.45
CA ILE A 2 36.69 40.89 -49.96
C ILE A 2 36.38 39.48 -49.39
N SER A 3 37.34 38.67 -48.94
CA SER A 3 38.20 38.68 -47.72
C SER A 3 37.64 37.88 -46.53
N SER A 4 38.45 36.91 -46.07
CA SER A 4 38.71 36.36 -44.71
C SER A 4 37.59 36.40 -43.65
N SER A 5 37.24 35.26 -43.01
CA SER A 5 37.75 34.75 -41.70
C SER A 5 36.49 34.24 -40.95
N GLY A 6 36.46 33.28 -40.03
CA GLY A 6 37.44 32.46 -39.32
C GLY A 6 36.70 31.62 -38.27
N PHE A 7 37.35 30.52 -37.87
CA PHE A 7 37.30 29.80 -36.59
C PHE A 7 36.07 29.01 -36.07
N HIS A 8 36.44 27.80 -35.61
CA HIS A 8 35.70 26.76 -34.91
C HIS A 8 35.23 27.15 -33.50
N TYR A 9 34.16 26.48 -33.04
CA TYR A 9 34.14 25.86 -31.71
C TYR A 9 33.29 24.58 -31.73
N ARG A 10 33.83 23.50 -31.17
CA ARG A 10 33.09 22.27 -30.80
C ARG A 10 32.24 22.56 -29.57
N THR A 11 31.05 21.99 -29.46
CA THR A 11 30.57 21.43 -28.18
C THR A 11 29.49 20.38 -28.40
N SER A 12 29.58 19.39 -27.53
CA SER A 12 28.79 18.19 -27.32
C SER A 12 27.43 18.44 -26.69
N GLY A 13 26.46 17.59 -27.05
CA GLY A 13 25.45 16.99 -26.15
C GLY A 13 24.45 17.91 -25.49
N GLU A 14 23.16 17.74 -25.82
CA GLU A 14 22.08 17.69 -24.83
C GLU A 14 20.78 17.21 -25.49
N THR A 15 20.23 16.12 -24.94
CA THR A 15 18.91 15.58 -25.24
C THR A 15 17.89 16.49 -24.57
N PRO A 16 16.79 16.89 -25.24
CA PRO A 16 15.82 17.78 -24.61
C PRO A 16 15.10 17.05 -23.47
N ILE A 17 15.38 17.48 -22.25
CA ILE A 17 14.67 17.12 -21.03
C ILE A 17 13.26 17.68 -21.15
N ILE A 18 12.28 16.80 -21.31
CA ILE A 18 10.87 17.15 -21.21
C ILE A 18 10.60 17.41 -19.74
N HIS A 19 10.51 18.69 -19.38
CA HIS A 19 10.03 19.14 -18.08
C HIS A 19 8.63 18.56 -17.84
N SER A 20 8.54 17.59 -16.94
CA SER A 20 7.29 17.07 -16.42
C SER A 20 6.62 18.16 -15.57
N CYS A 21 5.55 18.74 -16.12
CA CYS A 21 4.66 19.60 -15.37
C CYS A 21 3.74 18.71 -14.52
N PHE A 22 4.23 18.31 -13.34
CA PHE A 22 3.41 17.76 -12.26
C PHE A 22 3.39 18.78 -11.12
N SER A 23 2.37 19.62 -11.09
CA SER A 23 1.92 20.28 -9.86
C SER A 23 0.63 19.61 -9.39
N GLN A 24 0.74 18.34 -8.99
CA GLN A 24 -0.26 17.77 -8.11
C GLN A 24 0.04 18.31 -6.71
N ARG A 25 -0.93 19.00 -6.11
CA ARG A 25 -0.86 19.41 -4.72
C ARG A 25 -0.73 18.15 -3.91
N GLU A 26 0.48 17.89 -3.42
CA GLU A 26 0.68 17.06 -2.26
C GLU A 26 -0.28 17.63 -1.20
N ASP A 27 -1.20 16.80 -0.69
CA ASP A 27 -1.75 17.02 0.65
C ASP A 27 -0.54 16.85 1.58
N ASP A 28 0.32 17.86 1.57
CA ASP A 28 1.37 18.04 2.55
C ASP A 28 0.64 18.05 3.87
N LEU A 29 0.85 16.99 4.66
CA LEU A 29 0.67 17.06 6.10
C LEU A 29 1.56 18.21 6.55
N GLU A 30 1.01 19.43 6.56
CA GLU A 30 1.69 20.63 7.02
C GLU A 30 2.29 20.28 8.37
N LEU A 31 3.62 20.25 8.44
CA LEU A 31 4.31 20.01 9.69
C LEU A 31 3.79 21.06 10.68
N PRO A 32 3.20 20.65 11.81
CA PRO A 32 2.78 21.56 12.85
C PRO A 32 3.88 22.59 13.14
N ALA A 33 3.50 23.85 13.33
CA ALA A 33 4.42 24.98 13.50
C ALA A 33 5.40 24.83 14.69
N ASP A 34 5.22 23.82 15.54
CA ASP A 34 6.09 23.47 16.67
C ASP A 34 7.14 22.37 16.35
N GLY A 35 7.22 21.92 15.10
CA GLY A 35 8.10 20.83 14.67
C GLY A 35 7.68 19.45 15.19
N SER A 36 6.44 19.29 15.66
CA SER A 36 5.88 17.97 15.97
C SER A 36 5.57 17.20 14.68
N THR A 37 5.64 15.87 14.74
CA THR A 37 5.28 15.03 13.59
C THR A 37 3.76 14.78 13.59
N PRO A 38 3.15 14.43 12.44
CA PRO A 38 1.72 14.12 12.37
C PRO A 38 1.25 12.98 13.31
N VAL A 39 2.19 12.16 13.79
CA VAL A 39 1.95 11.03 14.70
C VAL A 39 2.24 11.35 16.16
N SER A 40 2.66 12.59 16.48
CA SER A 40 2.95 13.04 17.84
C SER A 40 1.73 12.90 18.75
N GLY A 41 1.90 12.31 19.94
CA GLY A 41 0.81 11.98 20.85
C GLY A 41 -0.04 10.76 20.45
N GLY A 42 0.23 10.17 19.27
CA GLY A 42 -0.49 9.02 18.73
C GLY A 42 -0.01 7.68 19.26
N ILE A 43 -0.75 6.63 18.89
CA ILE A 43 -0.38 5.23 19.07
C ILE A 43 -0.06 4.63 17.70
N VAL A 44 1.18 4.20 17.49
CA VAL A 44 1.63 3.71 16.19
C VAL A 44 1.63 2.18 16.13
N ALA A 45 0.89 1.62 15.18
CA ALA A 45 1.05 0.24 14.76
C ALA A 45 2.29 0.11 13.88
N LEU A 46 3.19 -0.82 14.20
CA LEU A 46 4.46 -0.99 13.48
C LEU A 46 4.36 -2.10 12.43
N GLY A 47 4.75 -1.82 11.18
CA GLY A 47 4.67 -2.82 10.11
C GLY A 47 5.02 -2.32 8.72
N LYS A 48 5.02 -3.23 7.74
CA LYS A 48 5.20 -2.89 6.32
C LYS A 48 3.87 -2.50 5.65
N PHE A 49 2.74 -3.00 6.16
CA PHE A 49 1.39 -2.63 5.74
C PHE A 49 1.08 -2.76 4.23
N ASP A 50 1.78 -3.66 3.52
CA ASP A 50 1.66 -3.87 2.06
C ASP A 50 0.22 -4.22 1.61
N ALA A 51 -0.42 -5.19 2.27
CA ALA A 51 -1.77 -5.63 1.91
C ALA A 51 -2.92 -4.87 2.57
N LEU A 52 -2.65 -4.17 3.69
CA LEU A 52 -3.69 -3.72 4.61
C LEU A 52 -4.74 -4.82 4.90
N HIS A 53 -4.27 -6.02 5.26
CA HIS A 53 -5.13 -7.19 5.51
C HIS A 53 -5.74 -7.19 6.93
N VAL A 54 -6.58 -8.18 7.27
CA VAL A 54 -7.26 -8.23 8.58
C VAL A 54 -6.31 -8.21 9.78
N GLY A 55 -5.12 -8.79 9.65
CA GLY A 55 -4.07 -8.67 10.69
C GLY A 55 -3.56 -7.24 10.92
N HIS A 56 -3.46 -6.42 9.87
CA HIS A 56 -3.09 -5.00 10.02
C HIS A 56 -4.23 -4.19 10.64
N ARG A 57 -5.48 -4.51 10.27
CA ARG A 57 -6.66 -3.91 10.89
C ARG A 57 -6.69 -4.18 12.39
N GLU A 58 -6.35 -5.40 12.83
CA GLU A 58 -6.29 -5.71 14.26
C GLU A 58 -5.24 -4.87 15.01
N LEU A 59 -4.07 -4.61 14.41
CA LEU A 59 -3.08 -3.69 14.99
C LEU A 59 -3.67 -2.27 15.15
N ALA A 60 -4.40 -1.79 14.14
CA ALA A 60 -5.04 -0.47 14.18
C ALA A 60 -6.16 -0.39 15.23
N ILE A 61 -6.99 -1.43 15.35
CA ILE A 61 -8.04 -1.53 16.39
C ILE A 61 -7.41 -1.45 17.78
N GLN A 62 -6.30 -2.13 18.01
CA GLN A 62 -5.64 -2.11 19.31
C GLN A 62 -5.00 -0.76 19.60
N ALA A 63 -4.45 -0.10 18.58
CA ALA A 63 -3.97 1.28 18.71
C ALA A 63 -5.10 2.25 19.06
N SER A 64 -6.29 2.08 18.46
CA SER A 64 -7.43 2.99 18.65
C SER A 64 -8.09 2.86 20.03
N ARG A 65 -7.99 1.68 20.66
CA ARG A 65 -8.43 1.43 22.05
C ARG A 65 -7.62 2.22 23.07
N VAL A 66 -6.38 2.55 22.74
CA VAL A 66 -5.45 3.25 23.64
C VAL A 66 -5.36 4.73 23.32
N GLY A 67 -5.48 5.14 22.05
CA GLY A 67 -5.34 6.53 21.64
C GLY A 67 -5.75 6.80 20.19
N THR A 68 -5.12 7.77 19.55
CA THR A 68 -5.31 8.04 18.11
C THR A 68 -4.45 7.06 17.31
N PRO A 69 -5.04 6.21 16.45
CA PRO A 69 -4.30 5.15 15.77
C PRO A 69 -3.57 5.67 14.53
N TYR A 70 -2.32 5.25 14.36
CA TYR A 70 -1.53 5.47 13.15
C TYR A 70 -0.91 4.16 12.68
N LEU A 71 -0.71 4.00 11.37
CA LEU A 71 0.14 2.96 10.82
C LEU A 71 1.51 3.56 10.51
N LEU A 72 2.56 3.08 11.17
CA LEU A 72 3.93 3.49 10.89
C LEU A 72 4.55 2.53 9.89
N SER A 73 4.60 2.96 8.63
CA SER A 73 5.04 2.17 7.49
C SER A 73 6.48 2.43 7.12
N PHE A 74 7.15 1.41 6.59
CA PHE A 74 8.54 1.51 6.12
C PHE A 74 8.60 1.37 4.60
N VAL A 75 8.96 2.45 3.91
CA VAL A 75 9.07 2.53 2.45
C VAL A 75 10.54 2.46 1.99
N GLY A 76 10.79 2.33 0.69
CA GLY A 76 12.17 2.31 0.17
C GLY A 76 12.95 1.00 0.43
N MET A 77 12.30 -0.06 0.92
CA MET A 77 12.96 -1.30 1.30
C MET A 77 13.57 -2.04 0.09
N ALA A 78 12.88 -2.05 -1.05
CA ALA A 78 13.34 -2.79 -2.22
C ALA A 78 14.63 -2.18 -2.78
N GLU A 79 14.67 -0.86 -2.87
CA GLU A 79 15.81 -0.03 -3.28
C GLU A 79 17.01 -0.29 -2.37
N VAL A 80 16.76 -0.27 -1.06
CA VAL A 80 17.78 -0.47 -0.02
C VAL A 80 18.37 -1.90 -0.02
N PHE A 81 17.62 -2.90 -0.50
CA PHE A 81 18.09 -4.29 -0.63
C PHE A 81 18.44 -4.71 -2.07
N GLY A 82 18.26 -3.83 -3.06
CA GLY A 82 18.44 -4.16 -4.48
C GLY A 82 17.44 -5.22 -5.00
N TRP A 83 16.24 -5.28 -4.41
CA TRP A 83 15.17 -6.17 -4.87
C TRP A 83 14.41 -5.55 -6.04
N GLU A 84 13.90 -6.40 -6.93
CA GLU A 84 12.99 -5.96 -7.97
C GLU A 84 11.72 -5.34 -7.34
N PRO A 85 11.30 -4.15 -7.81
CA PRO A 85 10.04 -3.56 -7.40
C PRO A 85 8.89 -4.53 -7.67
N ARG A 86 8.06 -4.75 -6.65
CA ARG A 86 6.83 -5.54 -6.78
C ARG A 86 5.66 -4.59 -6.78
N ALA A 87 4.67 -4.86 -7.64
CA ALA A 87 3.39 -4.16 -7.58
C ALA A 87 2.82 -4.21 -6.15
N PRO A 88 2.36 -3.07 -5.60
CA PRO A 88 1.73 -3.04 -4.28
C PRO A 88 0.40 -3.80 -4.34
N ILE A 89 -0.05 -4.38 -3.22
CA ILE A 89 -1.37 -5.05 -3.21
C ILE A 89 -2.50 -4.02 -3.24
N VAL A 90 -2.29 -2.88 -2.59
CA VAL A 90 -3.21 -1.73 -2.55
C VAL A 90 -2.54 -0.56 -3.27
N ALA A 91 -3.20 0.01 -4.27
CA ALA A 91 -2.67 1.17 -4.99
C ALA A 91 -2.49 2.35 -4.02
N LYS A 92 -1.43 3.15 -4.20
CA LYS A 92 -1.12 4.28 -3.30
C LYS A 92 -2.31 5.23 -3.14
N CYS A 93 -3.00 5.56 -4.23
CA CYS A 93 -4.19 6.40 -4.24
C CYS A 93 -5.40 5.80 -3.49
N ASP A 94 -5.47 4.46 -3.36
CA ASP A 94 -6.61 3.76 -2.73
C ASP A 94 -6.40 3.51 -1.22
N ARG A 95 -5.16 3.70 -0.71
CA ARG A 95 -4.83 3.38 0.69
C ARG A 95 -5.68 4.17 1.68
N LYS A 96 -5.90 5.47 1.44
CA LYS A 96 -6.73 6.33 2.30
C LYS A 96 -8.14 5.78 2.44
N ARG A 97 -8.77 5.37 1.33
CA ARG A 97 -10.10 4.75 1.35
C ARG A 97 -10.12 3.46 2.17
N VAL A 98 -9.13 2.58 1.98
CA VAL A 98 -9.02 1.35 2.77
C VAL A 98 -8.90 1.65 4.26
N LEU A 99 -8.10 2.62 4.66
CA LEU A 99 -7.96 3.01 6.06
C LEU A 99 -9.23 3.66 6.63
N THR A 100 -9.90 4.52 5.86
CA THR A 100 -11.21 5.08 6.23
C THR A 100 -12.27 3.99 6.42
N SER A 101 -12.22 2.90 5.65
CA SER A 101 -13.13 1.76 5.87
C SER A 101 -12.96 1.08 7.24
N TRP A 102 -11.88 1.36 7.97
CA TRP A 102 -11.64 0.83 9.31
C TRP A 102 -12.17 1.73 10.42
N ASP A 103 -12.73 2.90 10.10
CA ASP A 103 -13.21 3.90 11.05
C ASP A 103 -14.16 3.31 12.12
N SER A 104 -15.15 2.53 11.68
CA SER A 104 -16.13 1.87 12.56
C SER A 104 -15.51 0.81 13.48
N TYR A 105 -14.45 0.14 13.04
CA TYR A 105 -13.70 -0.82 13.86
C TYR A 105 -12.79 -0.11 14.87
N CYS A 106 -12.35 1.10 14.55
CA CYS A 106 -11.42 1.89 15.34
C CYS A 106 -12.12 2.91 16.26
N GLY A 107 -13.44 2.81 16.46
CA GLY A 107 -14.19 3.72 17.34
C GLY A 107 -14.35 5.12 16.77
N ASN A 108 -14.63 5.22 15.46
CA ASN A 108 -14.74 6.45 14.68
C ASN A 108 -13.44 7.26 14.63
N LYS A 109 -12.32 6.52 14.54
CA LYS A 109 -10.97 7.07 14.39
C LYS A 109 -10.28 6.34 13.25
N ALA A 110 -10.56 6.72 12.01
CA ALA A 110 -9.85 6.23 10.85
C ALA A 110 -8.33 6.36 11.05
N PRO A 111 -7.56 5.26 10.99
CA PRO A 111 -6.11 5.34 11.12
C PRO A 111 -5.51 6.09 9.93
N VAL A 112 -4.45 6.84 10.21
CA VAL A 112 -3.64 7.49 9.16
C VAL A 112 -2.32 6.76 9.04
N GLU A 113 -1.86 6.57 7.81
CA GLU A 113 -0.55 5.99 7.56
C GLU A 113 0.51 7.10 7.53
N TYR A 114 1.62 6.85 8.22
CA TYR A 114 2.80 7.69 8.22
C TYR A 114 3.99 6.86 7.74
N GLU A 115 4.59 7.26 6.63
CA GLU A 115 5.68 6.54 5.99
C GLU A 115 7.03 7.08 6.49
N ILE A 116 7.94 6.16 6.81
CA ILE A 116 9.34 6.45 7.09
C ILE A 116 10.21 5.72 6.08
N GLU A 117 11.18 6.43 5.50
CA GLU A 117 12.21 5.84 4.65
C GLU A 117 13.00 4.79 5.41
N PHE A 118 12.96 3.53 4.95
CA PHE A 118 13.65 2.42 5.59
C PHE A 118 15.16 2.68 5.69
N ALA A 119 15.74 3.38 4.72
CA ALA A 119 17.14 3.80 4.74
C ALA A 119 17.49 4.60 6.02
N SER A 120 16.58 5.45 6.51
CA SER A 120 16.80 6.29 7.70
C SER A 120 16.80 5.51 9.01
N VAL A 121 16.19 4.32 9.03
CA VAL A 121 16.05 3.50 10.25
C VAL A 121 16.81 2.17 10.20
N ARG A 122 17.28 1.74 9.01
CA ARG A 122 17.91 0.43 8.76
C ARG A 122 19.04 0.11 9.73
N HIS A 123 19.87 1.10 10.05
CA HIS A 123 21.09 0.93 10.86
C HIS A 123 20.89 1.21 12.35
N LEU A 124 19.68 1.59 12.76
CA LEU A 124 19.41 1.86 14.17
C LEU A 124 19.41 0.56 14.96
N THR A 125 20.08 0.57 16.10
CA THR A 125 19.89 -0.47 17.13
C THR A 125 18.44 -0.46 17.63
N PRO A 126 17.94 -1.55 18.26
CA PRO A 126 16.63 -1.55 18.91
C PRO A 126 16.42 -0.33 19.82
N ARG A 127 17.42 0.02 20.64
CA ARG A 127 17.38 1.20 21.51
C ARG A 127 17.23 2.51 20.73
N GLN A 128 18.05 2.73 19.71
CA GLN A 128 17.98 3.95 18.91
C GLN A 128 16.66 4.06 18.14
N PHE A 129 16.10 2.94 17.71
CA PHE A 129 14.79 2.94 17.08
C PHE A 129 13.69 3.38 18.05
N VAL A 130 13.63 2.82 19.27
CA VAL A 130 12.66 3.25 20.29
C VAL A 130 12.90 4.69 20.75
N GLU A 131 14.16 5.12 20.84
CA GLU A 131 14.52 6.51 21.10
C GLU A 131 13.94 7.46 20.04
N LYS A 132 14.07 7.10 18.76
CA LYS A 132 13.47 7.87 17.66
C LYS A 132 11.96 7.95 17.79
N LEU A 133 11.29 6.83 18.10
CA LEU A 133 9.83 6.82 18.33
C LEU A 133 9.42 7.77 19.47
N SER A 134 10.12 7.69 20.61
CA SER A 134 9.80 8.47 21.81
C SER A 134 10.18 9.96 21.68
N LYS A 135 11.38 10.27 21.19
CA LYS A 135 11.93 11.64 21.22
C LYS A 135 11.69 12.43 19.94
N GLU A 136 11.81 11.78 18.78
CA GLU A 136 11.69 12.46 17.49
C GLU A 136 10.24 12.44 17.00
N LEU A 137 9.60 11.28 16.98
CA LEU A 137 8.20 11.17 16.57
C LEU A 137 7.22 11.56 17.70
N ARG A 138 7.67 11.50 18.96
CA ARG A 138 6.88 11.85 20.15
C ARG A 138 5.58 11.04 20.27
N VAL A 139 5.61 9.76 19.90
CA VAL A 139 4.45 8.87 20.04
C VAL A 139 4.23 8.52 21.52
N CYS A 140 2.97 8.28 21.91
CA CYS A 140 2.64 7.86 23.27
C CYS A 140 2.70 6.33 23.45
N GLY A 141 2.70 5.57 22.36
CA GLY A 141 2.84 4.13 22.43
C GLY A 141 2.92 3.44 21.08
N VAL A 142 3.23 2.15 21.13
CA VAL A 142 3.40 1.28 19.96
C VAL A 142 2.52 0.04 20.06
N VAL A 143 2.03 -0.43 18.92
CA VAL A 143 1.37 -1.74 18.77
C VAL A 143 2.15 -2.57 17.79
N ALA A 144 2.44 -3.82 18.15
CA ALA A 144 3.15 -4.76 17.29
C ALA A 144 2.60 -6.18 17.46
N GLY A 145 2.81 -7.02 16.44
CA GLY A 145 2.52 -8.45 16.56
C GLY A 145 3.59 -9.16 17.41
N GLU A 146 3.24 -10.28 18.02
CA GLU A 146 4.16 -11.13 18.80
C GLU A 146 5.43 -11.57 18.04
N ASN A 147 5.35 -11.67 16.71
CA ASN A 147 6.45 -12.06 15.83
C ASN A 147 7.22 -10.85 15.26
N TYR A 148 6.96 -9.64 15.75
CA TYR A 148 7.60 -8.42 15.26
C TYR A 148 9.10 -8.42 15.56
N ARG A 149 9.87 -7.98 14.57
CA ARG A 149 11.33 -7.85 14.66
C ARG A 149 11.75 -6.48 14.17
N PHE A 150 12.72 -5.87 14.84
CA PHE A 150 13.16 -4.52 14.56
C PHE A 150 14.64 -4.29 14.92
N GLY A 151 15.12 -3.09 14.64
CA GLY A 151 16.52 -2.73 14.79
C GLY A 151 17.42 -3.38 13.73
N TYR A 152 18.70 -3.03 13.77
CA TYR A 152 19.68 -3.44 12.79
C TYR A 152 19.75 -4.97 12.72
N LYS A 153 19.56 -5.50 11.51
CA LYS A 153 19.48 -6.94 11.21
C LYS A 153 18.41 -7.68 12.02
N ALA A 154 17.29 -7.02 12.32
CA ALA A 154 16.18 -7.61 13.08
C ALA A 154 16.64 -8.16 14.45
N SER A 155 17.61 -7.49 15.08
CA SER A 155 18.22 -7.93 16.34
C SER A 155 17.25 -7.90 17.51
N GLY A 156 16.29 -6.95 17.52
CA GLY A 156 15.26 -6.87 18.55
C GLY A 156 13.99 -7.64 18.22
N ASP A 157 13.28 -8.03 19.27
CA ASP A 157 12.01 -8.75 19.26
C ASP A 157 10.92 -8.05 20.11
N ALA A 158 9.72 -8.61 20.14
CA ALA A 158 8.59 -8.03 20.87
C ALA A 158 8.89 -7.83 22.38
N SER A 159 9.64 -8.72 23.01
CA SER A 159 10.00 -8.60 24.42
C SER A 159 10.99 -7.45 24.65
N GLU A 160 11.99 -7.30 23.78
CA GLU A 160 12.90 -6.17 23.82
C GLU A 160 12.19 -4.84 23.53
N LEU A 161 11.20 -4.83 22.63
CA LEU A 161 10.39 -3.64 22.34
C LEU A 161 9.66 -3.16 23.61
N VAL A 162 8.99 -4.07 24.33
CA VAL A 162 8.29 -3.73 25.58
C VAL A 162 9.25 -3.14 26.61
N ARG A 163 10.38 -3.79 26.85
CA ARG A 163 11.39 -3.34 27.81
C ARG A 163 11.93 -1.95 27.47
N LEU A 164 12.27 -1.72 26.20
CA LEU A 164 12.77 -0.42 25.76
C LEU A 164 11.69 0.66 25.83
N CYS A 165 10.45 0.37 25.41
CA CYS A 165 9.36 1.33 25.50
C CYS A 165 9.11 1.79 26.94
N GLU A 166 9.18 0.87 27.91
CA GLU A 166 9.09 1.19 29.35
C GLU A 166 10.21 2.16 29.79
N GLU A 167 11.46 1.92 29.38
CA GLU A 167 12.59 2.81 29.69
C GLU A 167 12.43 4.23 29.10
N TYR A 168 11.77 4.35 27.95
CA TYR A 168 11.52 5.63 27.28
C TYR A 168 10.14 6.23 27.62
N GLY A 169 9.38 5.62 28.54
CA GLY A 169 8.11 6.15 29.05
C GLY A 169 6.95 6.11 28.05
N ILE A 170 6.96 5.20 27.08
CA ILE A 170 5.87 5.02 26.10
C ILE A 170 5.24 3.63 26.26
N GLY A 171 3.96 3.49 25.94
CA GLY A 171 3.26 2.19 26.02
C GLY A 171 3.70 1.22 24.92
N ALA A 172 3.70 -0.08 25.21
CA ALA A 172 3.91 -1.13 24.21
C ALA A 172 2.85 -2.22 24.33
N TYR A 173 2.14 -2.48 23.24
CA TYR A 173 1.04 -3.43 23.18
C TYR A 173 1.35 -4.52 22.16
N ILE A 174 1.62 -5.73 22.64
CA ILE A 174 1.92 -6.88 21.80
C ILE A 174 0.65 -7.70 21.61
N ILE A 175 0.29 -7.96 20.35
CA ILE A 175 -0.93 -8.68 20.00
C ILE A 175 -0.62 -10.02 19.33
N THR A 176 -1.50 -10.99 19.53
CA THR A 176 -1.44 -12.28 18.84
C THR A 176 -1.79 -12.11 17.36
N SER A 177 -1.16 -12.92 16.51
CA SER A 177 -1.40 -12.84 15.07
C SER A 177 -2.82 -13.33 14.72
N VAL A 178 -3.48 -12.68 13.75
CA VAL A 178 -4.75 -13.16 13.21
C VAL A 178 -4.49 -14.40 12.35
N MET A 179 -5.08 -15.53 12.72
CA MET A 179 -4.90 -16.81 12.03
C MET A 179 -5.77 -16.91 10.79
N ASP A 180 -5.23 -17.54 9.75
CA ASP A 180 -5.96 -17.86 8.53
C ASP A 180 -6.87 -19.09 8.75
N LYS A 181 -8.18 -18.89 8.55
CA LYS A 181 -9.21 -19.91 8.75
C LYS A 181 -9.06 -21.11 7.81
N LYS A 182 -8.47 -20.95 6.62
CA LYS A 182 -8.28 -22.07 5.68
C LYS A 182 -7.20 -23.07 6.15
N GLN A 183 -6.36 -22.69 7.11
CA GLN A 183 -5.23 -23.50 7.58
C GLN A 183 -5.43 -24.15 8.95
N ASP A 184 -6.59 -24.00 9.59
CA ASP A 184 -6.90 -24.69 10.85
C ASP A 184 -6.92 -26.23 10.70
N SER A 185 -6.94 -26.76 9.47
CA SER A 185 -7.03 -28.20 9.20
C SER A 185 -5.79 -28.88 8.62
N GLU A 186 -4.94 -28.26 7.79
CA GLU A 186 -3.83 -28.99 7.16
C GLU A 186 -2.62 -28.09 6.83
N LYS A 187 -1.41 -28.52 7.29
CA LYS A 187 -0.06 -27.98 7.00
C LYS A 187 0.49 -26.89 7.94
N ARG A 188 0.86 -27.32 9.16
CA ARG A 188 1.88 -26.63 9.99
C ARG A 188 3.33 -26.90 9.53
N ASP A 189 3.53 -27.63 8.43
CA ASP A 189 4.84 -28.16 8.00
C ASP A 189 5.40 -27.53 6.70
N SER A 190 4.91 -26.37 6.27
CA SER A 190 5.63 -25.61 5.22
C SER A 190 6.93 -25.06 5.81
N GLY A 191 8.07 -25.60 5.37
CA GLY A 191 9.42 -25.44 5.93
C GLY A 191 10.04 -24.03 5.94
N ASP A 192 9.24 -22.97 5.95
CA ASP A 192 9.70 -21.63 6.32
C ASP A 192 9.31 -21.36 7.78
N SER A 193 10.28 -21.49 8.68
CA SER A 193 10.15 -21.43 10.16
C SER A 193 9.41 -20.19 10.74
N LYS A 194 9.02 -19.23 9.89
CA LYS A 194 8.36 -17.97 10.25
C LYS A 194 6.87 -17.93 9.90
N ASP A 195 6.38 -18.86 9.09
CA ASP A 195 4.97 -18.91 8.74
C ASP A 195 4.23 -19.92 9.63
N ARG A 196 3.41 -19.40 10.55
CA ARG A 196 2.66 -20.20 11.53
C ARG A 196 1.18 -20.35 11.17
N GLY A 197 0.77 -19.96 9.96
CA GLY A 197 -0.64 -19.97 9.55
C GLY A 197 -1.33 -18.62 9.70
N GLN A 198 -0.62 -17.54 10.03
CA GLN A 198 -1.23 -16.21 10.19
C GLN A 198 -1.59 -15.54 8.87
N VAL A 199 -2.60 -14.68 8.84
CA VAL A 199 -2.85 -13.81 7.68
C VAL A 199 -1.61 -12.94 7.41
N SER A 200 -1.15 -12.90 6.16
CA SER A 200 0.06 -12.17 5.75
C SER A 200 -0.05 -11.64 4.32
N SER A 201 0.73 -10.60 3.99
CA SER A 201 0.83 -10.09 2.61
C SER A 201 1.33 -11.17 1.63
N THR A 202 2.17 -12.11 2.08
CA THR A 202 2.61 -13.25 1.26
C THR A 202 1.43 -14.12 0.84
N ARG A 203 0.54 -14.45 1.78
CA ARG A 203 -0.68 -15.22 1.49
C ARG A 203 -1.62 -14.47 0.54
N VAL A 204 -1.82 -13.17 0.76
CA VAL A 204 -2.66 -12.36 -0.14
C VAL A 204 -2.12 -12.38 -1.57
N ARG A 205 -0.79 -12.27 -1.75
CA ARG A 205 -0.15 -12.37 -3.07
C ARG A 205 -0.32 -13.75 -3.70
N GLN A 206 -0.21 -14.82 -2.91
CA GLN A 206 -0.44 -16.19 -3.39
C GLN A 206 -1.90 -16.41 -3.80
N ALA A 207 -2.86 -15.94 -3.01
CA ALA A 207 -4.28 -16.03 -3.31
C ALA A 207 -4.65 -15.22 -4.57
N LEU A 208 -4.10 -14.00 -4.71
CA LEU A 208 -4.23 -13.19 -5.93
C LEU A 208 -3.65 -13.93 -7.14
N ALA A 209 -2.44 -14.47 -7.04
CA ALA A 209 -1.80 -15.21 -8.12
C ALA A 209 -2.61 -16.45 -8.54
N ALA A 210 -3.30 -17.10 -7.60
CA ALA A 210 -4.20 -18.22 -7.85
C ALA A 210 -5.59 -17.80 -8.40
N GLY A 211 -5.93 -16.51 -8.37
CA GLY A 211 -7.25 -16.00 -8.78
C GLY A 211 -8.39 -16.35 -7.80
N ASP A 212 -8.09 -16.79 -6.58
CA ASP A 212 -9.10 -17.13 -5.56
C ASP A 212 -9.60 -15.85 -4.86
N MET A 213 -10.49 -15.11 -5.54
CA MET A 213 -10.97 -13.79 -5.06
C MET A 213 -11.80 -13.87 -3.79
N SER A 214 -12.48 -14.98 -3.56
CA SER A 214 -13.18 -15.24 -2.30
C SER A 214 -12.18 -15.28 -1.14
N TYR A 215 -11.09 -16.04 -1.29
CA TYR A 215 -10.04 -16.12 -0.28
C TYR A 215 -9.25 -14.82 -0.12
N VAL A 216 -8.97 -14.11 -1.21
CA VAL A 216 -8.39 -12.77 -1.14
C VAL A 216 -9.27 -11.86 -0.27
N SER A 217 -10.58 -11.90 -0.47
CA SER A 217 -11.53 -11.10 0.29
C SER A 217 -11.58 -11.48 1.76
N GLU A 218 -11.48 -12.78 2.09
CA GLU A 218 -11.35 -13.25 3.48
C GLU A 218 -10.08 -12.72 4.17
N LEU A 219 -8.93 -12.84 3.50
CA LEU A 219 -7.63 -12.39 4.03
C LEU A 219 -7.59 -10.86 4.20
N LEU A 220 -8.15 -10.11 3.24
CA LEU A 220 -8.22 -8.66 3.29
C LEU A 220 -9.31 -8.14 4.24
N GLY A 221 -10.37 -8.92 4.45
CA GLY A 221 -11.61 -8.51 5.10
C GLY A 221 -12.36 -7.42 4.32
N ARG A 222 -12.18 -7.39 3.00
CA ARG A 222 -12.84 -6.51 2.02
C ARG A 222 -12.60 -7.09 0.61
N ALA A 223 -13.42 -6.70 -0.36
CA ALA A 223 -13.15 -6.97 -1.77
C ALA A 223 -11.81 -6.38 -2.21
N HIS A 224 -11.10 -7.09 -3.10
CA HIS A 224 -9.91 -6.55 -3.73
C HIS A 224 -10.33 -5.52 -4.79
N ARG A 225 -9.80 -4.31 -4.70
CA ARG A 225 -10.01 -3.24 -5.67
C ARG A 225 -8.76 -3.10 -6.55
N LEU A 226 -8.94 -3.25 -7.85
CA LEU A 226 -7.92 -3.00 -8.86
C LEU A 226 -8.09 -1.59 -9.42
N ILE A 227 -7.01 -0.82 -9.46
CA ILE A 227 -7.01 0.53 -10.02
C ILE A 227 -6.28 0.52 -11.35
N LEU A 228 -6.96 0.99 -12.39
CA LEU A 228 -6.49 1.04 -13.77
C LEU A 228 -6.37 2.51 -14.18
N GLN A 229 -5.21 2.91 -14.70
CA GLN A 229 -5.05 4.21 -15.32
C GLN A 229 -5.55 4.15 -16.77
N VAL A 230 -6.60 4.91 -17.08
CA VAL A 230 -7.21 4.92 -18.42
C VAL A 230 -6.64 6.12 -19.17
N ASN A 231 -5.98 5.88 -20.30
CA ASN A 231 -5.41 6.94 -21.13
C ASN A 231 -6.10 6.91 -22.50
N ASN A 232 -6.64 8.06 -22.93
CA ASN A 232 -7.38 8.20 -24.20
C ASN A 232 -6.58 7.78 -25.47
N THR A 233 -5.28 7.55 -25.36
CA THR A 233 -4.38 7.10 -26.43
C THR A 233 -3.94 5.66 -26.22
N GLY A 234 -4.66 4.71 -26.84
CA GLY A 234 -4.28 3.29 -26.92
C GLY A 234 -5.27 2.31 -26.31
N ASP A 235 -6.25 2.79 -25.55
CA ASP A 235 -7.32 1.97 -25.01
C ASP A 235 -8.35 1.66 -26.09
N MET A 236 -8.67 0.37 -26.27
CA MET A 236 -9.79 -0.04 -27.14
C MET A 236 -11.07 0.11 -26.33
N GLN A 237 -11.73 1.26 -26.51
CA GLN A 237 -13.00 1.56 -25.87
C GLN A 237 -14.13 1.31 -26.87
N SER A 238 -15.02 0.41 -26.50
CA SER A 238 -16.38 0.38 -27.02
C SER A 238 -17.33 0.76 -25.89
N GLU A 239 -18.59 1.05 -26.21
CA GLU A 239 -19.61 1.44 -25.24
C GLU A 239 -19.77 0.48 -24.03
N ARG A 240 -19.29 -0.77 -24.15
CA ARG A 240 -19.48 -1.84 -23.15
C ARG A 240 -18.21 -2.62 -22.82
N ARG A 241 -17.08 -2.25 -23.41
CA ARG A 241 -15.81 -2.95 -23.18
C ARG A 241 -14.67 -1.96 -23.17
N ILE A 242 -13.90 -1.99 -22.09
CA ILE A 242 -12.64 -1.28 -21.94
C ILE A 242 -11.52 -2.31 -21.90
N SER A 243 -10.47 -2.08 -22.67
CA SER A 243 -9.26 -2.91 -22.65
C SER A 243 -8.06 -2.03 -22.36
N VAL A 244 -7.42 -2.23 -21.21
CA VAL A 244 -6.23 -1.47 -20.80
C VAL A 244 -5.01 -2.38 -20.75
N PRO A 245 -3.82 -1.91 -21.16
CA PRO A 245 -2.61 -2.68 -21.03
C PRO A 245 -2.25 -2.89 -19.56
N ARG A 246 -1.58 -4.00 -19.22
CA ARG A 246 -1.15 -4.28 -17.84
C ARG A 246 -0.22 -3.21 -17.25
N SER A 247 0.49 -2.46 -18.09
CA SER A 247 1.31 -1.32 -17.67
C SER A 247 0.50 -0.18 -17.03
N SER A 248 -0.81 -0.13 -17.29
CA SER A 248 -1.73 0.84 -16.70
C SER A 248 -2.26 0.42 -15.33
N VAL A 249 -1.90 -0.76 -14.83
CA VAL A 249 -2.41 -1.29 -13.57
C VAL A 249 -1.55 -0.77 -12.40
N LEU A 250 -2.18 -0.15 -11.40
CA LEU A 250 -1.46 0.51 -10.29
C LEU A 250 -1.21 -0.40 -9.07
N ASN A 251 -1.86 -1.56 -9.00
CA ASN A 251 -1.70 -2.53 -7.93
C ASN A 251 -1.84 -3.96 -8.43
N LEU A 252 -1.38 -4.94 -7.65
CA LEU A 252 -1.27 -6.34 -8.06
C LEU A 252 -2.63 -6.89 -8.54
N PRO A 253 -2.83 -7.15 -9.85
CA PRO A 253 -4.05 -7.78 -10.33
C PRO A 253 -4.08 -9.25 -9.91
N PRO A 254 -5.27 -9.88 -9.93
CA PRO A 254 -5.33 -11.33 -9.73
C PRO A 254 -4.68 -12.07 -10.92
N GLY A 255 -4.52 -13.38 -10.79
CA GLY A 255 -3.97 -14.25 -11.82
C GLY A 255 -4.77 -14.21 -13.11
N ASN A 256 -4.19 -14.70 -14.20
CA ASN A 256 -4.89 -14.75 -15.48
C ASN A 256 -6.16 -15.61 -15.35
N GLY A 257 -7.28 -15.11 -15.87
CA GLY A 257 -8.57 -15.76 -15.71
C GLY A 257 -9.74 -14.86 -16.08
N VAL A 258 -10.95 -15.42 -15.95
CA VAL A 258 -12.22 -14.73 -16.15
C VAL A 258 -12.93 -14.61 -14.81
N TYR A 259 -13.32 -13.39 -14.45
CA TYR A 259 -13.95 -13.03 -13.19
C TYR A 259 -15.31 -12.39 -13.49
N ASN A 260 -16.40 -13.05 -13.14
CA ASN A 260 -17.76 -12.62 -13.53
C ASN A 260 -18.52 -11.84 -12.44
N ALA A 261 -18.00 -11.84 -11.21
CA ALA A 261 -18.61 -11.18 -10.07
C ALA A 261 -17.82 -9.91 -9.72
N CYS A 262 -17.76 -8.96 -10.64
CA CYS A 262 -17.01 -7.72 -10.46
C CYS A 262 -17.94 -6.50 -10.50
N LEU A 263 -17.48 -5.42 -9.88
CA LEU A 263 -18.16 -4.13 -9.87
C LEU A 263 -17.21 -3.05 -10.39
N VAL A 264 -17.61 -2.33 -11.43
CA VAL A 264 -16.97 -1.09 -11.84
C VAL A 264 -17.45 0.04 -10.94
N LEU A 265 -16.50 0.84 -10.46
CA LEU A 265 -16.77 2.01 -9.66
C LEU A 265 -16.26 3.24 -10.41
N ALA A 266 -17.17 4.16 -10.70
CA ALA A 266 -16.88 5.49 -11.22
C ALA A 266 -17.28 6.52 -10.15
N ASP A 267 -16.51 7.61 -10.04
CA ASP A 267 -16.77 8.64 -9.03
C ASP A 267 -18.21 9.17 -9.15
N ASP A 268 -18.90 9.26 -8.01
CA ASP A 268 -20.29 9.71 -7.83
C ASP A 268 -21.40 8.90 -8.55
N GLU A 269 -21.09 7.78 -9.18
CA GLU A 269 -22.05 6.92 -9.90
C GLU A 269 -22.29 5.57 -9.18
N PRO A 270 -23.46 4.93 -9.37
CA PRO A 270 -23.72 3.61 -8.82
C PRO A 270 -22.76 2.58 -9.43
N SER A 271 -22.37 1.60 -8.61
CA SER A 271 -21.51 0.50 -9.06
C SER A 271 -22.19 -0.33 -10.16
N VAL A 272 -21.51 -0.58 -11.27
CA VAL A 272 -22.03 -1.35 -12.40
C VAL A 272 -21.46 -2.76 -12.39
N PRO A 273 -22.30 -3.83 -12.45
CA PRO A 273 -21.82 -5.19 -12.60
C PRO A 273 -21.00 -5.38 -13.88
N CYS A 274 -19.88 -6.09 -13.77
CA CYS A 274 -19.01 -6.36 -14.90
C CYS A 274 -18.38 -7.75 -14.83
N SER A 275 -17.88 -8.21 -15.98
CA SER A 275 -16.91 -9.30 -16.07
C SER A 275 -15.53 -8.73 -16.39
N VAL A 276 -14.50 -9.36 -15.84
CA VAL A 276 -13.11 -8.99 -16.06
C VAL A 276 -12.36 -10.18 -16.61
N VAL A 277 -11.68 -9.99 -17.74
CA VAL A 277 -10.70 -10.94 -18.25
C VAL A 277 -9.31 -10.39 -18.01
N VAL A 278 -8.53 -11.12 -17.22
CA VAL A 278 -7.12 -10.82 -16.96
C VAL A 278 -6.30 -11.76 -17.82
N ASP A 279 -5.49 -11.22 -18.73
CA ASP A 279 -4.52 -12.01 -19.50
C ASP A 279 -3.08 -11.51 -19.27
N SER A 280 -2.13 -12.03 -20.04
CA SER A 280 -0.70 -11.72 -19.91
C SER A 280 -0.33 -10.28 -20.29
N SER A 281 -1.19 -9.60 -21.06
CA SER A 281 -0.89 -8.33 -21.71
C SER A 281 -1.91 -7.24 -21.39
N TYR A 282 -3.18 -7.61 -21.20
CA TYR A 282 -4.30 -6.69 -21.01
C TYR A 282 -5.21 -7.10 -19.84
N ILE A 283 -5.95 -6.10 -19.35
CA ILE A 283 -7.12 -6.26 -18.50
C ILE A 283 -8.32 -5.81 -19.34
N HIS A 284 -9.26 -6.70 -19.57
CA HIS A 284 -10.52 -6.40 -20.26
C HIS A 284 -11.64 -6.32 -19.24
N VAL A 285 -12.37 -5.21 -19.24
CA VAL A 285 -13.56 -5.00 -18.41
C VAL A 285 -14.76 -4.92 -19.35
N GLU A 286 -15.74 -5.79 -19.16
CA GLU A 286 -16.97 -5.86 -19.96
C GLU A 286 -18.20 -5.65 -19.08
N THR A 287 -19.11 -4.78 -19.52
CA THR A 287 -20.36 -4.44 -18.81
C THR A 287 -21.57 -4.75 -19.69
N GLU A 288 -22.68 -5.16 -19.07
CA GLU A 288 -23.94 -5.30 -19.82
C GLU A 288 -24.61 -3.93 -20.06
N GLU A 289 -24.41 -3.01 -19.13
CA GLU A 289 -24.85 -1.62 -19.20
C GLU A 289 -23.83 -0.75 -19.95
N LEU A 290 -24.29 0.38 -20.50
CA LEU A 290 -23.39 1.36 -21.11
C LEU A 290 -22.47 1.90 -20.02
N LEU A 291 -21.17 1.81 -20.23
CA LEU A 291 -20.23 2.54 -19.40
C LEU A 291 -20.55 4.01 -19.63
N LEU A 292 -21.04 4.71 -18.61
CA LEU A 292 -21.21 6.17 -18.61
C LEU A 292 -19.82 6.84 -18.57
N CYS A 293 -18.95 6.49 -19.52
CA CYS A 293 -17.85 7.34 -19.92
C CYS A 293 -18.49 8.50 -20.71
N ASN A 294 -19.11 9.44 -20.00
CA ASN A 294 -19.41 10.74 -20.57
C ASN A 294 -18.14 11.23 -21.26
N SER A 295 -18.26 11.64 -22.52
CA SER A 295 -17.16 12.08 -23.39
C SER A 295 -16.42 13.34 -22.89
N ASP A 296 -16.79 13.85 -21.71
CA ASP A 296 -16.14 14.95 -20.99
C ASP A 296 -15.46 14.50 -19.67
N LEU A 297 -15.45 13.20 -19.35
CA LEU A 297 -14.76 12.68 -18.19
C LEU A 297 -13.27 12.54 -18.50
N ALA A 298 -12.51 13.52 -18.02
CA ALA A 298 -11.11 13.38 -17.63
C ALA A 298 -10.96 12.36 -16.46
N GLN A 299 -11.54 11.17 -16.58
CA GLN A 299 -11.33 10.08 -15.62
C GLN A 299 -9.97 9.44 -15.92
N GLU A 300 -8.95 9.87 -15.19
CA GLU A 300 -7.61 9.29 -15.26
C GLU A 300 -7.59 7.84 -14.71
N PHE A 301 -8.58 7.44 -13.90
CA PHE A 301 -8.62 6.14 -13.23
C PHE A 301 -9.98 5.44 -13.29
N LEU A 302 -9.94 4.12 -13.51
CA LEU A 302 -11.05 3.19 -13.41
C LEU A 302 -10.81 2.21 -12.26
N SER A 303 -11.79 2.04 -11.39
CA SER A 303 -11.71 1.11 -10.26
C SER A 303 -12.59 -0.11 -10.49
N VAL A 304 -12.05 -1.31 -10.25
CA VAL A 304 -12.81 -2.56 -10.35
C VAL A 304 -12.69 -3.34 -9.05
N GLU A 305 -13.80 -3.63 -8.39
CA GLU A 305 -13.85 -4.51 -7.22
C GLU A 305 -14.21 -5.94 -7.63
N PHE A 306 -13.46 -6.90 -7.08
CA PHE A 306 -13.67 -8.33 -7.31
C PHE A 306 -14.41 -8.93 -6.11
N GLY A 307 -15.59 -9.51 -6.38
CA GLY A 307 -16.43 -10.24 -5.43
C GLY A 307 -16.16 -11.74 -5.37
#